data_AF-A0A2D9T7H1-F1
#
_entry.id   AF-A0A2D9T7H1-F1
#
_cell.length_a   1.000
_cell.length_b   1.000
_cell.length_c   1.000
_cell.angle_alpha   90.00
_cell.angle_beta   90.00
_cell.angle_gamma   90.00
#
_symmetry.space_group_name_H-M   'P 1'
#
loop_
_entity.id
_entity.type
_entity.pdbx_description
1 polymer ?
#
loop_
_entity_poly.entity_id
_entity_poly.type
_entity_poly.pdbx_seq_one_letter_code
_entity_poly.pdbx_strand_id
1 'polypeptide(L)'
;MSIPETKVAEVVAAVSDRMKDPMYAQLAVGTFVQAQPYLSKFLTAKMDRMGGGEAVIHAVFHAELLAECFRETHGGERVVGFEKLDETHGDEPLERLRAVEPALADYLQGNVDPPMRAVVAHVGLALASVYGA
;
A
#
# COMPACT_ATOMS: atom_id res chain seq x y z
N MET A 1 -9.89 3.79 13.72
CA MET A 1 -10.87 2.72 13.44
C MET A 1 -10.27 1.93 12.30
N SER A 2 -10.06 0.63 12.49
CA SER A 2 -9.46 -0.22 11.45
C SER A 2 -10.41 -0.40 10.27
N ILE A 3 -9.84 -0.59 9.08
CA ILE A 3 -10.56 -0.86 7.85
C ILE A 3 -11.21 -2.25 7.94
N PRO A 4 -12.53 -2.38 7.76
CA PRO A 4 -13.20 -3.67 7.83
C PRO A 4 -12.85 -4.53 6.61
N GLU A 5 -12.81 -5.84 6.79
CA GLU A 5 -12.54 -6.82 5.73
C GLU A 5 -13.47 -6.64 4.51
N THR A 6 -14.75 -6.34 4.75
CA THR A 6 -15.72 -6.08 3.67
C THR A 6 -15.30 -4.91 2.78
N LYS A 7 -14.72 -3.85 3.35
CA LYS A 7 -14.22 -2.70 2.58
C LYS A 7 -12.98 -3.07 1.77
N VAL A 8 -12.05 -3.84 2.35
CA VAL A 8 -10.89 -4.34 1.62
C VAL A 8 -11.33 -5.21 0.43
N ALA A 9 -12.31 -6.10 0.64
CA ALA A 9 -12.86 -6.95 -0.41
C ALA A 9 -13.55 -6.14 -1.53
N GLU A 10 -14.33 -5.10 -1.17
CA GLU A 10 -14.94 -4.18 -2.14
C GLU A 10 -13.90 -3.49 -3.02
N VAL A 11 -12.85 -2.92 -2.40
CA VAL A 11 -11.76 -2.25 -3.13
C VAL A 11 -11.01 -3.23 -4.02
N VAL A 12 -10.65 -4.42 -3.51
CA VAL A 12 -9.97 -5.47 -4.30
C VAL A 12 -10.82 -5.87 -5.50
N ALA A 13 -12.13 -6.07 -5.33
CA ALA A 13 -13.03 -6.41 -6.43
C ALA A 13 -13.10 -5.28 -7.47
N ALA A 14 -13.25 -4.03 -7.03
CA ALA A 14 -13.29 -2.86 -7.92
C ALA A 14 -11.96 -2.65 -8.67
N VAL A 15 -10.83 -2.83 -7.99
CA VAL A 15 -9.49 -2.76 -8.61
C VAL A 15 -9.32 -3.91 -9.62
N SER A 16 -9.72 -5.14 -9.25
CA SER A 16 -9.59 -6.31 -10.13
C SER A 16 -10.43 -6.19 -11.40
N ASP A 17 -11.62 -5.57 -11.31
CA ASP A 17 -12.45 -5.29 -12.47
C ASP A 17 -11.78 -4.23 -13.38
N ARG A 18 -11.26 -3.16 -12.78
CA ARG A 18 -10.51 -2.10 -13.50
C ARG A 18 -9.23 -2.63 -14.15
N MET A 19 -8.55 -3.61 -13.55
CA MET A 19 -7.36 -4.27 -14.10
C MET A 19 -7.61 -5.02 -15.42
N LYS A 20 -8.86 -5.24 -15.81
CA LYS A 20 -9.19 -5.73 -17.16
C LYS A 20 -8.85 -4.72 -18.25
N ASP A 21 -8.72 -3.43 -17.90
CA ASP A 21 -8.23 -2.38 -18.79
C ASP A 21 -6.68 -2.36 -18.76
N PRO A 22 -6.02 -2.61 -19.90
CA PRO A 22 -4.55 -2.58 -20.00
C PRO A 22 -3.92 -1.24 -19.61
N MET A 23 -4.65 -0.13 -19.73
CA MET A 23 -4.15 1.20 -19.37
C MET A 23 -4.29 1.50 -17.87
N TYR A 24 -5.15 0.77 -17.17
CA TYR A 24 -5.47 1.06 -15.78
C TYR A 24 -4.26 0.90 -14.86
N ALA A 25 -3.43 -0.12 -15.08
CA ALA A 25 -2.24 -0.33 -14.26
C ALA A 25 -1.28 0.87 -14.32
N GLN A 26 -1.06 1.44 -15.51
CA GLN A 26 -0.23 2.65 -15.66
C GLN A 26 -0.88 3.87 -15.00
N LEU A 27 -2.20 4.02 -15.13
CA LEU A 27 -2.92 5.12 -14.50
C LEU A 27 -2.89 5.03 -12.97
N ALA A 28 -3.09 3.85 -12.41
CA ALA A 28 -3.04 3.60 -10.97
C ALA A 28 -1.65 3.91 -10.40
N VAL A 29 -0.59 3.44 -11.07
CA VAL A 29 0.79 3.77 -10.71
C VAL A 29 1.03 5.28 -10.78
N GLY A 30 0.60 5.94 -11.86
CA GLY A 30 0.75 7.39 -12.01
C GLY A 30 0.02 8.19 -10.94
N THR A 31 -1.20 7.75 -10.59
CA THR A 31 -2.04 8.36 -9.54
C THR A 31 -1.34 8.26 -8.18
N PHE A 32 -0.86 7.07 -7.82
CA PHE A 32 -0.12 6.88 -6.57
C PHE A 32 1.15 7.74 -6.52
N VAL A 33 1.91 7.82 -7.62
CA VAL A 33 3.13 8.64 -7.68
C VAL A 33 2.86 10.11 -7.45
N GLN A 34 1.72 10.61 -7.94
CA GLN A 34 1.31 12.00 -7.73
C GLN A 34 0.78 12.24 -6.32
N ALA A 35 -0.03 11.32 -5.79
CA ALA A 35 -0.66 11.44 -4.47
C ALA A 35 0.32 11.20 -3.31
N GLN A 36 1.25 10.26 -3.48
CA GLN A 36 2.15 9.76 -2.44
C GLN A 36 3.63 9.80 -2.87
N PRO A 37 4.18 10.99 -3.21
CA PRO A 37 5.50 11.10 -3.84
C PRO A 37 6.64 10.56 -2.97
N TYR A 38 6.53 10.64 -1.63
CA TYR A 38 7.55 10.12 -0.72
C TYR A 38 7.51 8.59 -0.62
N LEU A 39 6.31 8.00 -0.56
CA LEU A 39 6.14 6.55 -0.60
C LEU A 39 6.63 5.97 -1.93
N SER A 40 6.37 6.64 -3.04
CA SER A 40 6.88 6.20 -4.34
C SER A 40 8.40 6.21 -4.40
N LYS A 41 9.06 7.28 -3.93
CA LYS A 41 10.53 7.33 -3.84
C LYS A 41 11.09 6.21 -2.96
N PHE A 42 10.45 5.96 -1.82
CA PHE A 42 10.81 4.87 -0.92
C PHE A 42 10.68 3.50 -1.59
N LEU A 43 9.54 3.23 -2.24
CA LEU A 43 9.29 1.99 -2.96
C LEU A 43 10.29 1.78 -4.09
N THR A 44 10.57 2.81 -4.90
CA THR A 44 11.59 2.75 -5.95
C THR A 44 12.95 2.37 -5.36
N ALA A 45 13.39 3.03 -4.28
CA ALA A 45 14.68 2.74 -3.66
C ALA A 45 14.79 1.33 -3.06
N LYS A 46 13.69 0.78 -2.53
CA LYS A 46 13.65 -0.57 -1.96
C LYS A 46 13.54 -1.66 -3.03
N MET A 47 12.64 -1.48 -3.99
CA MET A 47 12.33 -2.50 -5.01
C MET A 47 13.41 -2.60 -6.10
N ASP A 48 14.11 -1.50 -6.41
CA ASP A 48 15.24 -1.55 -7.35
C ASP A 48 16.32 -2.55 -6.91
N ARG A 49 16.51 -2.70 -5.58
CA ARG A 49 17.43 -3.67 -4.99
C ARG A 49 16.92 -5.12 -5.01
N MET A 50 15.63 -5.32 -5.28
CA MET A 50 14.94 -6.61 -5.11
C MET A 50 14.49 -7.26 -6.43
N GLY A 51 14.27 -6.46 -7.47
CA GLY A 51 13.82 -6.99 -8.77
C GLY A 51 13.73 -5.96 -9.90
N GLY A 52 14.28 -4.75 -9.71
CA GLY A 52 14.25 -3.70 -10.73
C GLY A 52 12.85 -3.13 -10.99
N GLY A 53 12.62 -2.57 -12.18
CA GLY A 53 11.44 -1.77 -12.51
C GLY A 53 10.09 -2.49 -12.43
N GLU A 54 10.04 -3.79 -12.75
CA GLU A 54 8.79 -4.58 -12.65
C GLU A 54 8.35 -4.74 -11.19
N ALA A 55 9.29 -5.05 -10.30
CA ALA A 55 9.02 -5.11 -8.85
C ALA A 55 8.53 -3.76 -8.30
N VAL A 56 9.05 -2.64 -8.82
CA VAL A 56 8.56 -1.30 -8.45
C VAL A 56 7.10 -1.12 -8.82
N ILE A 57 6.72 -1.46 -10.06
CA ILE A 57 5.34 -1.33 -10.55
C ILE A 57 4.37 -2.15 -9.69
N HIS A 58 4.73 -3.41 -9.43
CA HIS A 58 3.92 -4.31 -8.60
C HIS A 58 3.77 -3.79 -7.16
N ALA A 59 4.84 -3.31 -6.55
CA ALA A 59 4.79 -2.78 -5.19
C ALA A 59 3.94 -1.49 -5.10
N VAL A 60 4.07 -0.60 -6.09
CA VAL A 60 3.25 0.61 -6.19
C VAL A 60 1.78 0.26 -6.37
N PHE A 61 1.46 -0.75 -7.17
CA PHE A 61 0.08 -1.20 -7.35
C PHE A 61 -0.56 -1.64 -6.03
N HIS A 62 0.13 -2.50 -5.26
CA HIS A 62 -0.38 -2.90 -3.95
C HIS A 62 -0.45 -1.73 -2.97
N ALA A 63 0.51 -0.79 -3.01
CA ALA A 63 0.48 0.40 -2.18
C ALA A 63 -0.69 1.34 -2.52
N GLU A 64 -1.06 1.49 -3.81
CA GLU A 64 -2.26 2.23 -4.21
C GLU A 64 -3.52 1.56 -3.68
N LEU A 65 -3.60 0.22 -3.70
CA LEU A 65 -4.76 -0.48 -3.16
C LEU A 65 -4.93 -0.20 -1.66
N LEU A 66 -3.83 -0.22 -0.89
CA LEU A 66 -3.87 0.16 0.52
C LEU A 66 -4.31 1.62 0.69
N ALA A 67 -3.75 2.54 -0.08
CA ALA A 67 -4.09 3.96 -0.04
C ALA A 67 -5.57 4.20 -0.39
N GLU A 68 -6.11 3.49 -1.39
CA GLU A 68 -7.52 3.54 -1.78
C GLU A 68 -8.43 3.06 -0.65
N CYS A 69 -8.07 1.98 0.05
CA CYS A 69 -8.81 1.52 1.23
C CYS A 69 -8.88 2.61 2.32
N PHE A 70 -7.76 3.27 2.63
CA PHE A 70 -7.74 4.36 3.60
C PHE A 70 -8.55 5.56 3.13
N ARG A 71 -8.38 5.98 1.87
CA ARG A 71 -9.08 7.12 1.27
C ARG A 71 -10.59 6.92 1.29
N GLU A 72 -11.08 5.73 0.92
CA GLU A 72 -12.51 5.42 0.97
C GLU A 72 -13.05 5.35 2.40
N THR A 73 -12.27 4.82 3.34
CA THR A 73 -12.71 4.66 4.74
C THR A 73 -12.72 5.99 5.49
N HIS A 74 -11.76 6.86 5.22
CA HIS A 74 -11.56 8.12 5.96
C HIS A 74 -12.00 9.37 5.19
N GLY A 75 -12.51 9.20 3.97
CA GLY A 75 -13.11 10.28 3.18
C GLY A 75 -12.13 11.27 2.55
N GLY A 76 -10.85 10.91 2.42
CA GLY A 76 -9.85 11.78 1.81
C GLY A 76 -8.44 11.21 1.84
N GLU A 77 -7.59 11.71 0.94
CA GLU A 77 -6.17 11.35 0.85
C GLU A 77 -5.34 12.13 1.88
N ARG A 78 -4.39 11.46 2.54
CA ARG A 78 -3.39 12.07 3.42
C ARG A 78 -2.00 11.70 2.95
N VAL A 79 -1.20 12.71 2.64
CA VAL A 79 0.17 12.50 2.14
C VAL A 79 1.07 12.03 3.27
N VAL A 80 1.76 10.92 3.06
CA VAL A 80 2.76 10.38 4.00
C VAL A 80 4.12 10.99 3.69
N GLY A 81 4.77 11.60 4.70
CA GLY A 81 6.14 12.11 4.60
C GLY A 81 7.19 11.07 5.02
N PHE A 82 8.47 11.36 4.76
CA PHE A 82 9.57 10.48 5.21
C PHE A 82 9.64 10.31 6.73
N GLU A 83 9.26 11.34 7.51
CA GLU A 83 9.18 11.24 8.97
C GLU A 83 8.30 10.07 9.42
N LYS A 84 7.14 9.85 8.78
CA LYS A 84 6.25 8.74 9.10
C LYS A 84 6.78 7.38 8.64
N LEU A 85 7.52 7.35 7.53
CA LEU A 85 8.24 6.14 7.13
C LEU A 85 9.33 5.77 8.16
N ASP A 86 10.04 6.77 8.69
CA ASP A 86 11.08 6.55 9.70
C ASP A 86 10.49 6.14 11.05
N GLU A 87 9.42 6.78 11.50
CA GLU A 87 8.71 6.43 12.75
C GLU A 87 8.14 5.01 12.71
N THR A 88 7.63 4.59 11.56
CA THR A 88 7.01 3.26 11.40
C THR A 88 8.00 2.17 11.03
N HIS A 89 9.27 2.52 10.77
CA HIS A 89 10.32 1.54 10.52
C HIS A 89 10.52 0.60 11.71
N GLY A 90 10.99 -0.61 11.44
CA GLY A 90 11.32 -1.59 12.46
C GLY A 90 11.11 -3.02 11.98
N ASP A 91 11.25 -3.95 12.92
CA ASP A 91 11.08 -5.36 12.65
C ASP A 91 9.60 -5.74 12.48
N GLU A 92 9.38 -6.86 11.79
CA GLU A 92 8.08 -7.52 11.62
C GLU A 92 6.95 -6.59 11.13
N PRO A 93 7.13 -5.84 10.02
CA PRO A 93 6.15 -4.86 9.57
C PRO A 93 4.77 -5.45 9.26
N LEU A 94 4.69 -6.71 8.83
CA LEU A 94 3.42 -7.38 8.57
C LEU A 94 2.64 -7.68 9.85
N GLU A 95 3.30 -8.16 10.90
CA GLU A 95 2.64 -8.45 12.19
C GLU A 95 2.22 -7.15 12.88
N ARG A 96 3.05 -6.11 12.80
CA ARG A 96 2.69 -4.77 13.27
C ARG A 96 1.50 -4.21 12.50
N LEU A 97 1.47 -4.37 11.17
CA LEU A 97 0.31 -3.98 10.37
C LEU A 97 -0.93 -4.78 10.77
N ARG A 98 -0.79 -6.08 11.01
CA ARG A 98 -1.88 -6.95 11.46
C ARG A 98 -2.49 -6.49 12.77
N ALA A 99 -1.69 -5.92 13.68
CA ALA A 99 -2.17 -5.39 14.95
C ALA A 99 -3.03 -4.13 14.82
N VAL A 100 -2.81 -3.30 13.79
CA VAL A 100 -3.55 -2.04 13.58
C VAL A 100 -4.61 -2.15 12.48
N GLU A 101 -4.33 -2.90 11.43
CA GLU A 101 -5.13 -3.08 10.21
C GLU A 101 -5.12 -4.56 9.76
N PRO A 102 -5.79 -5.45 10.52
CA PRO A 102 -5.73 -6.89 10.30
C PRO A 102 -6.16 -7.30 8.88
N ALA A 103 -7.22 -6.70 8.34
CA ALA A 103 -7.72 -7.01 7.01
C ALA A 103 -6.72 -6.67 5.90
N LEU A 104 -5.98 -5.57 6.04
CA LEU A 104 -4.93 -5.21 5.08
C LEU A 104 -3.74 -6.17 5.18
N ALA A 105 -3.35 -6.58 6.39
CA ALA A 105 -2.29 -7.57 6.57
C ALA A 105 -2.66 -8.93 5.96
N ASP A 106 -3.90 -9.38 6.12
CA ASP A 106 -4.41 -10.61 5.50
C ASP A 106 -4.40 -10.51 3.96
N TYR A 107 -4.83 -9.36 3.41
CA TYR A 107 -4.70 -9.10 1.98
C TYR A 107 -3.25 -9.25 1.50
N LEU A 108 -2.29 -8.60 2.18
CA LEU A 108 -0.87 -8.67 1.80
C LEU A 108 -0.32 -10.10 1.91
N GLN A 109 -0.75 -10.86 2.93
CA GLN A 109 -0.31 -12.22 3.13
C GLN A 109 -0.80 -13.16 2.02
N GLY A 110 -2.03 -12.97 1.52
CA GLY A 110 -2.62 -13.78 0.45
C GLY A 110 -2.21 -13.37 -0.97
N ASN A 111 -1.83 -12.11 -1.18
CA ASN A 111 -1.73 -11.54 -2.54
C ASN A 111 -0.36 -10.94 -2.90
N VAL A 112 0.55 -10.79 -1.94
CA VAL A 112 1.88 -10.17 -2.19
C VAL A 112 2.99 -11.15 -1.90
N ASP A 113 3.93 -11.25 -2.84
CA ASP A 113 5.07 -12.16 -2.74
C ASP A 113 5.97 -11.83 -1.53
N PRO A 114 6.54 -12.84 -0.84
CA PRO A 114 7.29 -12.65 0.40
C PRO A 114 8.38 -11.58 0.37
N PRO A 115 9.19 -11.44 -0.70
CA PRO A 115 10.21 -10.39 -0.76
C PRO A 115 9.60 -8.98 -0.67
N MET A 116 8.51 -8.73 -1.39
CA MET A 116 7.87 -7.41 -1.47
C MET A 116 6.99 -7.10 -0.27
N ARG A 117 6.38 -8.14 0.31
CA ARG A 117 5.37 -8.03 1.36
C ARG A 117 5.81 -7.19 2.54
N ALA A 118 7.05 -7.36 3.02
CA ALA A 118 7.55 -6.60 4.15
C ALA A 118 7.64 -5.09 3.85
N VAL A 119 8.03 -4.74 2.61
CA VAL A 119 8.14 -3.33 2.20
C VAL A 119 6.77 -2.70 2.04
N VAL A 120 5.82 -3.41 1.43
CA VAL A 120 4.44 -2.91 1.27
C VAL A 120 3.73 -2.83 2.63
N ALA A 121 4.00 -3.76 3.55
CA ALA A 121 3.47 -3.69 4.91
C ALA A 121 3.99 -2.46 5.67
N HIS A 122 5.26 -2.08 5.47
CA HIS A 122 5.81 -0.84 6.03
C HIS A 122 5.10 0.39 5.46
N VAL A 123 4.80 0.39 4.15
CA VAL A 123 3.96 1.45 3.55
C VAL A 123 2.57 1.48 4.18
N GLY A 124 1.94 0.32 4.40
CA GLY A 124 0.66 0.22 5.09
C GLY A 124 0.66 0.83 6.50
N LEU A 125 1.72 0.58 7.27
CA LEU A 125 1.91 1.20 8.60
C LEU A 125 2.04 2.72 8.52
N ALA A 126 2.83 3.21 7.55
CA ALA A 126 3.01 4.64 7.37
C ALA A 126 1.69 5.33 6.96
N LEU A 127 0.88 4.69 6.10
CA LEU A 127 -0.47 5.13 5.79
C LEU A 127 -1.37 5.13 7.04
N ALA A 128 -1.43 4.02 7.79
CA ALA A 128 -2.22 3.93 9.02
C ALA A 128 -1.92 5.07 10.01
N SER A 129 -0.63 5.38 10.18
CA SER A 129 -0.16 6.41 11.12
C SER A 129 -0.70 7.80 10.83
N VAL A 130 -0.94 8.16 9.56
CA VAL A 130 -1.46 9.49 9.20
C VAL A 130 -2.97 9.58 9.35
N TYR A 131 -3.69 8.46 9.50
CA TYR A 131 -5.12 8.41 9.79
C TYR A 131 -5.44 8.21 11.28
N GLY A 132 -4.42 8.08 12.13
CA GLY A 132 -4.58 7.90 13.58
C GLY A 132 -5.04 6.50 13.98
N ALA A 133 -4.63 5.49 13.19
CA ALA A 133 -4.77 4.08 13.51
C ALA A 133 -3.57 3.57 14.32
#